data_AF-A0A3B8Z0N3-F1
#
_entry.id   AF-A0A3B8Z0N3-F1
#
_cell.length_a   1.000
_cell.length_b   1.000
_cell.length_c   1.000
_cell.angle_alpha   90.00
_cell.angle_beta   90.00
_cell.angle_gamma   90.00
#
_symmetry.space_group_name_H-M   'P 1'
#
loop_
_entity.id
_entity.type
_entity.pdbx_description
1 polymer ?
#
loop_
_entity_poly.entity_id
_entity_poly.type
_entity_poly.pdbx_seq_one_letter_code
_entity_poly.pdbx_strand_id
1 'polypeptide(L)'
;MANLKLKELEEAMEVMSDGGSAAATRDKFVRLGAFHSRRGIGNFTTLAKRVYTLSGGLQREGPPAAAFQALWGDFMHQRLSEDSGGKLDELAQAINEHLDDAERIKEGAQAELETALESYESFLATKVGGPAARLDTLQKALPEVAEILRAKPVQDVVAEPDAQDDEN
;
A
#
# COMPACT_ATOMS: atom_id res chain seq x y z
N MET A 1 -3.17 -12.10 5.11
CA MET A 1 -2.90 -10.98 4.19
C MET A 1 -1.77 -11.33 3.21
N ALA A 2 -1.83 -10.80 2.00
CA ALA A 2 -0.82 -10.98 0.96
C ALA A 2 0.39 -10.08 1.25
N ASN A 3 1.58 -10.62 1.00
CA ASN A 3 2.80 -9.83 1.12
C ASN A 3 3.11 -9.19 -0.23
N LEU A 4 3.62 -7.96 -0.18
CA LEU A 4 4.16 -7.30 -1.37
C LEU A 4 5.31 -8.13 -1.94
N LYS A 5 5.32 -8.31 -3.26
CA LYS A 5 6.47 -8.82 -4.02
C LYS A 5 7.58 -7.77 -3.99
N LEU A 6 8.82 -8.19 -4.27
CA LEU A 6 9.95 -7.26 -4.24
C LEU A 6 9.75 -6.04 -5.14
N LYS A 7 9.16 -6.23 -6.33
CA LYS A 7 8.90 -5.12 -7.25
C LYS A 7 7.81 -4.17 -6.72
N GLU A 8 6.75 -4.72 -6.13
CA GLU A 8 5.69 -3.95 -5.46
C GLU A 8 6.25 -3.14 -4.27
N LEU A 9 7.21 -3.71 -3.52
CA LEU A 9 7.90 -2.98 -2.45
C LEU A 9 8.77 -1.84 -2.97
N GLU A 10 9.47 -2.05 -4.10
CA GLU A 10 10.24 -1.00 -4.77
C GLU A 10 9.34 0.15 -5.22
N GLU A 11 8.21 -0.16 -5.84
CA GLU A 11 7.20 0.81 -6.25
C GLU A 11 6.62 1.56 -5.04
N ALA A 12 6.33 0.87 -3.93
CA ALA A 12 5.89 1.52 -2.70
C ALA A 12 6.92 2.54 -2.19
N MET A 13 8.20 2.22 -2.25
CA MET A 13 9.27 3.14 -1.84
C MET A 13 9.40 4.36 -2.75
N GLU A 14 9.16 4.18 -4.05
CA GLU A 14 9.10 5.27 -5.02
C GLU A 14 7.90 6.17 -4.75
N VAL A 15 6.71 5.59 -4.58
CA VAL A 15 5.46 6.30 -4.27
C VAL A 15 5.59 7.11 -2.98
N MET A 16 6.01 6.48 -1.87
CA MET A 16 6.15 7.19 -0.58
C MET A 16 7.30 8.22 -0.57
N SER A 17 8.18 8.20 -1.58
CA SER A 17 9.20 9.23 -1.71
C SER A 17 8.65 10.55 -2.21
N ASP A 18 7.44 10.54 -2.81
CA ASP A 18 6.71 11.71 -3.30
C ASP A 18 7.57 12.60 -4.22
N GLY A 19 8.21 11.96 -5.21
CA GLY A 19 9.16 12.62 -6.13
C GLY A 19 10.57 12.85 -5.55
N GLY A 20 10.81 12.42 -4.31
CA GLY A 20 12.11 12.48 -3.64
C GLY A 20 13.13 11.46 -4.16
N SER A 21 14.36 11.55 -3.63
CA SER A 21 15.43 10.63 -3.99
C SER A 21 15.45 9.37 -3.13
N ALA A 22 15.93 8.26 -3.70
CA ALA A 22 16.18 7.02 -2.96
C ALA A 22 17.15 7.21 -1.78
N ALA A 23 18.06 8.19 -1.85
CA ALA A 23 18.96 8.53 -0.75
C ALA A 23 18.21 9.14 0.45
N ALA A 24 17.26 10.04 0.19
CA ALA A 24 16.42 10.62 1.23
C ALA A 24 15.52 9.56 1.87
N THR A 25 14.87 8.71 1.08
CA THR A 25 14.06 7.59 1.58
C THR A 25 14.91 6.63 2.40
N ARG A 26 16.09 6.23 1.91
CA ARG A 26 17.06 5.41 2.67
C ARG A 26 17.38 6.03 4.03
N ASP A 27 17.61 7.34 4.08
CA ASP A 27 17.98 8.00 5.33
C ASP A 27 16.83 8.04 6.33
N LYS A 28 15.57 8.09 5.89
CA LYS A 28 14.38 7.85 6.74
C LYS A 28 14.41 6.43 7.33
N PHE A 29 14.66 5.40 6.50
CA PHE A 29 14.79 4.01 6.97
C PHE A 29 15.92 3.84 8.01
N VAL A 30 17.08 4.45 7.77
CA VAL A 30 18.21 4.41 8.74
C VAL A 30 17.82 5.10 10.05
N ARG A 31 17.14 6.25 9.99
CA ARG A 31 16.69 6.97 11.19
C ARG A 31 15.71 6.15 12.03
N LEU A 32 14.86 5.36 11.37
CA LEU A 32 13.93 4.42 12.03
C LEU A 32 14.59 3.10 12.46
N GLY A 33 15.91 2.96 12.33
CA GLY A 33 16.65 1.78 12.78
C GLY A 33 16.48 0.54 11.89
N ALA A 34 15.94 0.68 10.67
CA ALA A 34 15.75 -0.45 9.75
C ALA A 34 17.07 -1.16 9.42
N PHE A 35 18.15 -0.39 9.29
CA PHE A 35 19.51 -0.88 9.10
C PHE A 35 20.52 0.24 9.37
N HIS A 36 21.76 -0.13 9.69
CA HIS A 36 22.81 0.80 10.09
C HIS A 36 23.73 1.21 8.92
N SER A 37 23.84 0.39 7.88
CA SER A 37 24.75 0.63 6.76
C SER A 37 24.03 1.20 5.54
N ARG A 38 24.54 2.32 5.03
CA ARG A 38 24.08 2.94 3.76
C ARG A 38 24.80 2.37 2.53
N ARG A 39 25.82 1.53 2.72
CA ARG A 39 26.71 1.07 1.65
C ARG A 39 25.95 0.25 0.61
N GLY A 40 26.10 0.62 -0.67
CA GLY A 40 25.49 -0.08 -1.80
C GLY A 40 24.00 0.21 -2.01
N ILE A 41 23.43 1.21 -1.32
CA ILE A 41 22.05 1.66 -1.51
C ILE A 41 22.06 2.98 -2.29
N GLY A 42 21.95 2.89 -3.61
CA GLY A 42 22.04 4.02 -4.53
C GLY A 42 20.75 4.33 -5.30
N ASN A 43 19.78 3.42 -5.27
CA ASN A 43 18.48 3.56 -5.94
C ASN A 43 17.40 2.76 -5.19
N PHE A 44 16.13 2.94 -5.57
CA PHE A 44 14.99 2.28 -4.93
C PHE A 44 15.08 0.75 -5.01
N THR A 45 15.54 0.19 -6.13
CA THR A 45 15.76 -1.26 -6.27
C THR A 45 16.70 -1.82 -5.20
N THR A 46 17.84 -1.16 -4.95
CA THR A 46 18.80 -1.60 -3.94
C THR A 46 18.29 -1.41 -2.51
N LEU A 47 17.48 -0.38 -2.27
CA LEU A 47 16.81 -0.14 -0.99
C LEU A 47 15.74 -1.20 -0.72
N ALA A 48 14.85 -1.44 -1.68
CA ALA A 48 13.80 -2.44 -1.61
C ALA A 48 14.37 -3.83 -1.37
N LYS A 49 15.41 -4.23 -2.13
CA LYS A 49 16.12 -5.51 -1.90
C LYS A 49 16.66 -5.64 -0.48
N ARG A 50 17.23 -4.56 0.07
CA ARG A 50 17.75 -4.56 1.44
C ARG A 50 16.64 -4.77 2.46
N VAL A 51 15.58 -3.97 2.38
CA VAL A 51 14.43 -4.06 3.31
C VAL A 51 13.77 -5.42 3.18
N TYR A 52 13.46 -5.86 1.96
CA TYR A 52 12.86 -7.17 1.66
C TYR A 52 13.65 -8.32 2.26
N THR A 53 14.98 -8.31 2.10
CA THR A 53 15.84 -9.37 2.65
C THR A 53 15.83 -9.37 4.17
N LEU A 54 15.94 -8.19 4.80
CA LEU A 54 16.03 -8.08 6.25
C LEU A 54 14.69 -8.36 6.95
N SER A 55 13.57 -8.03 6.30
CA SER A 55 12.21 -8.29 6.82
C SER A 55 11.63 -9.62 6.36
N GLY A 56 12.32 -10.40 5.52
CA GLY A 56 11.75 -11.62 4.93
C GLY A 56 10.49 -11.33 4.10
N GLY A 57 10.52 -10.27 3.29
CA GLY A 57 9.37 -9.82 2.50
C GLY A 57 8.26 -9.21 3.34
N LEU A 58 8.63 -8.46 4.39
CA LEU A 58 7.74 -7.84 5.39
C LEU A 58 7.03 -8.83 6.33
N GLN A 59 7.28 -10.13 6.21
CA GLN A 59 6.67 -11.16 7.06
C GLN A 59 7.26 -11.23 8.47
N ARG A 60 8.53 -10.84 8.62
CA ARG A 60 9.21 -10.88 9.92
C ARG A 60 9.02 -9.56 10.61
N GLU A 61 8.40 -9.63 11.78
CA GLU A 61 8.39 -8.51 12.71
C GLU A 61 9.83 -8.11 13.04
N GLY A 62 10.11 -6.82 12.88
CA GLY A 62 11.44 -6.29 13.11
C GLY A 62 11.61 -4.88 12.54
N PRO A 63 12.74 -4.22 12.84
CA PRO A 63 12.96 -2.82 12.47
C PRO A 63 12.73 -2.49 10.99
N PRO A 64 13.12 -3.32 10.00
CA PRO A 64 12.86 -2.98 8.60
C PRO A 64 11.39 -3.01 8.21
N ALA A 65 10.62 -3.98 8.73
CA ALA A 65 9.18 -4.05 8.48
C ALA A 65 8.45 -2.91 9.19
N ALA A 66 8.79 -2.65 10.45
CA ALA A 66 8.21 -1.56 11.23
C ALA A 66 8.50 -0.18 10.62
N ALA A 67 9.74 0.05 10.15
CA ALA A 67 10.09 1.30 9.47
C ALA A 67 9.32 1.48 8.16
N PHE A 68 9.13 0.42 7.38
CA PHE A 68 8.31 0.47 6.18
C PHE A 68 6.86 0.83 6.52
N GLN A 69 6.26 0.13 7.49
CA GLN A 69 4.87 0.37 7.89
C GLN A 69 4.65 1.76 8.49
N ALA A 70 5.61 2.28 9.27
CA ALA A 70 5.56 3.65 9.77
C ALA A 70 5.58 4.67 8.63
N LEU A 71 6.51 4.54 7.67
CA LEU A 71 6.62 5.46 6.55
C LEU A 71 5.42 5.37 5.60
N TRP A 72 4.90 4.17 5.37
CA TRP A 72 3.68 3.97 4.57
C TRP A 72 2.46 4.55 5.28
N GLY A 73 2.31 4.28 6.58
CA GLY A 73 1.24 4.84 7.40
C GLY A 73 1.26 6.37 7.43
N ASP A 74 2.43 6.98 7.61
CA ASP A 74 2.59 8.44 7.55
C ASP A 74 2.18 8.99 6.17
N PHE A 75 2.58 8.33 5.08
CA PHE A 75 2.21 8.72 3.71
C PHE A 75 0.70 8.66 3.48
N MET A 76 0.03 7.62 3.97
CA MET A 76 -1.43 7.44 3.84
C MET A 76 -2.20 8.43 4.73
N HIS A 77 -1.80 8.60 5.99
CA HIS A 77 -2.47 9.52 6.92
C HIS A 77 -2.41 10.98 6.45
N GLN A 78 -1.34 11.37 5.74
CA GLN A 78 -1.24 12.73 5.16
C GLN A 78 -2.23 12.99 4.02
N ARG A 79 -2.89 11.96 3.49
CA ARG A 79 -3.75 12.03 2.30
C ARG A 79 -5.18 11.53 2.53
N LEU A 80 -5.47 11.00 3.72
CA LEU A 80 -6.78 10.46 4.06
C LEU A 80 -7.37 11.25 5.22
N SER A 81 -8.51 11.89 4.97
CA SER A 81 -9.35 12.50 6.01
C SER A 81 -10.17 11.46 6.78
N GLU A 82 -10.77 11.87 7.90
CA GLU A 82 -11.69 11.03 8.68
C GLU A 82 -12.89 10.57 7.84
N ASP A 83 -13.48 11.46 7.04
CA ASP A 83 -14.56 11.14 6.10
C ASP A 83 -14.16 10.09 5.07
N SER A 84 -12.92 10.18 4.55
CA SER A 84 -12.38 9.18 3.64
C SER A 84 -12.20 7.83 4.34
N GLY A 85 -11.80 7.84 5.61
CA GLY A 85 -11.70 6.65 6.45
C GLY A 85 -13.04 5.93 6.60
N GLY A 86 -14.11 6.66 6.98
CA GLY A 86 -15.45 6.09 7.11
C GLY A 86 -15.95 5.46 5.80
N LYS A 87 -15.70 6.12 4.66
CA LYS A 87 -16.09 5.56 3.36
C LYS A 87 -15.27 4.32 2.97
N LEU A 88 -13.98 4.29 3.27
CA LEU A 88 -13.12 3.14 3.03
C LEU A 88 -13.55 1.93 3.89
N ASP A 89 -14.00 2.16 5.12
CA ASP A 89 -14.51 1.10 5.99
C ASP A 89 -15.80 0.48 5.44
N GLU A 90 -16.75 1.29 4.94
CA GLU A 90 -17.94 0.79 4.25
C GLU A 90 -17.58 -0.07 3.03
N LEU A 91 -16.64 0.40 2.20
CA LEU A 91 -16.21 -0.31 1.00
C LEU A 91 -15.44 -1.61 1.35
N ALA A 92 -14.65 -1.60 2.42
CA ALA A 92 -13.99 -2.79 2.94
C ALA A 92 -15.00 -3.82 3.47
N GLN A 93 -16.07 -3.36 4.13
CA GLN A 93 -17.16 -4.23 4.55
C GLN A 93 -17.85 -4.90 3.35
N ALA A 94 -18.13 -4.16 2.28
CA ALA A 94 -18.70 -4.72 1.06
C ALA A 94 -17.79 -5.81 0.42
N ILE A 95 -16.47 -5.64 0.46
CA ILE A 95 -15.53 -6.69 0.05
C ILE A 95 -15.68 -7.94 0.94
N ASN A 96 -15.72 -7.74 2.26
CA ASN A 96 -15.81 -8.83 3.23
C ASN A 96 -17.12 -9.62 3.12
N GLU A 97 -18.21 -9.01 2.66
CA GLU A 97 -19.48 -9.70 2.42
C GLU A 97 -19.38 -10.83 1.37
N HIS A 98 -18.37 -10.79 0.49
CA HIS A 98 -18.12 -11.83 -0.51
C HIS A 98 -17.11 -12.90 -0.06
N LEU A 99 -16.62 -12.81 1.18
CA LEU A 99 -15.69 -13.75 1.78
C LEU A 99 -16.41 -14.63 2.81
N ASP A 100 -16.02 -15.90 2.89
CA ASP A 100 -16.49 -16.83 3.92
C ASP A 100 -15.68 -16.68 5.23
N ASP A 101 -16.13 -17.38 6.28
CA ASP A 101 -15.47 -17.36 7.60
C ASP A 101 -14.04 -17.93 7.58
N ALA A 102 -13.68 -18.65 6.51
CA ALA A 102 -12.34 -19.19 6.28
C ALA A 102 -11.48 -18.27 5.41
N GLU A 103 -11.89 -17.02 5.19
CA GLU A 103 -11.21 -16.04 4.36
C GLU A 103 -11.04 -16.51 2.91
N ARG A 104 -12.06 -17.19 2.36
CA ARG A 104 -12.12 -17.61 0.96
C ARG A 104 -13.24 -16.91 0.22
N ILE A 105 -13.11 -16.82 -1.09
CA ILE A 105 -14.15 -16.25 -1.95
C ILE A 105 -15.36 -17.20 -1.96
N LYS A 106 -16.56 -16.67 -1.64
CA LYS A 106 -17.81 -17.44 -1.70
C LYS A 106 -18.07 -17.94 -3.12
N GLU A 107 -18.64 -19.13 -3.24
CA GLU A 107 -19.02 -19.69 -4.54
C GLU A 107 -19.98 -18.74 -5.28
N GLY A 108 -19.65 -18.42 -6.54
CA GLY A 108 -20.43 -17.49 -7.37
C GLY A 108 -20.23 -16.00 -7.09
N ALA A 109 -19.51 -15.61 -6.04
CA ALA A 109 -19.34 -14.21 -5.63
C ALA A 109 -18.20 -13.47 -6.38
N GLN A 110 -17.48 -14.15 -7.27
CA GLN A 110 -16.28 -13.61 -7.94
C GLN A 110 -16.52 -12.25 -8.61
N ALA A 111 -17.59 -12.12 -9.41
CA ALA A 111 -17.88 -10.90 -10.16
C ALA A 111 -18.29 -9.73 -9.23
N GLU A 112 -19.02 -10.03 -8.17
CA GLU A 112 -19.46 -9.03 -7.18
C GLU A 112 -18.26 -8.56 -6.34
N LEU A 113 -17.41 -9.49 -5.89
CA LEU A 113 -16.15 -9.19 -5.22
C LEU A 113 -15.27 -8.29 -6.09
N GLU A 114 -15.15 -8.60 -7.38
CA GLU A 114 -14.36 -7.79 -8.31
C GLU A 114 -14.90 -6.36 -8.45
N THR A 115 -16.22 -6.18 -8.40
CA THR A 115 -16.90 -4.88 -8.44
C THR A 115 -16.68 -4.11 -7.12
N ALA A 116 -16.75 -4.79 -5.98
CA ALA A 116 -16.47 -4.22 -4.68
C ALA A 116 -15.00 -3.77 -4.56
N LEU A 117 -14.06 -4.59 -5.04
CA LEU A 117 -12.63 -4.25 -5.12
C LEU A 117 -12.38 -3.05 -6.02
N GLU A 118 -13.03 -2.98 -7.18
CA GLU A 118 -12.90 -1.84 -8.08
C GLU A 118 -13.44 -0.56 -7.44
N SER A 119 -14.55 -0.64 -6.71
CA SER A 119 -15.13 0.50 -5.99
C SER A 119 -14.19 0.99 -4.88
N TYR A 120 -13.60 0.07 -4.12
CA TYR A 120 -12.61 0.37 -3.09
C TYR A 120 -11.36 1.03 -3.69
N GLU A 121 -10.75 0.39 -4.70
CA GLU A 121 -9.53 0.88 -5.32
C GLU A 121 -9.75 2.22 -6.00
N SER A 122 -10.88 2.42 -6.68
CA SER A 122 -11.19 3.69 -7.35
C SER A 122 -11.36 4.83 -6.36
N PHE A 123 -12.10 4.60 -5.26
CA PHE A 123 -12.25 5.62 -4.23
C PHE A 123 -10.91 5.96 -3.57
N LEU A 124 -10.10 4.94 -3.25
CA LEU A 124 -8.78 5.17 -2.66
C LEU A 124 -7.85 5.90 -3.65
N ALA A 125 -7.91 5.56 -4.94
CA ALA A 125 -7.08 6.15 -5.99
C ALA A 125 -7.35 7.64 -6.19
N THR A 126 -8.59 8.12 -5.99
CA THR A 126 -8.85 9.58 -6.04
C THR A 126 -8.14 10.33 -4.92
N LYS A 127 -7.84 9.67 -3.80
CA LYS A 127 -7.17 10.28 -2.63
C LYS A 127 -5.65 10.15 -2.65
N VAL A 128 -5.13 8.99 -3.03
CA VAL A 128 -3.68 8.70 -2.93
C VAL A 128 -3.00 8.43 -4.27
N GLY A 129 -3.76 8.42 -5.36
CA GLY A 129 -3.30 8.03 -6.69
C GLY A 129 -3.32 6.51 -6.89
N GLY A 130 -3.45 6.08 -8.14
CA GLY A 130 -3.64 4.66 -8.48
C GLY A 130 -2.55 3.72 -7.97
N PRO A 131 -1.24 4.02 -8.15
CA PRO A 131 -0.18 3.16 -7.62
C PRO A 131 -0.23 2.98 -6.11
N ALA A 132 -0.47 4.06 -5.35
CA ALA A 132 -0.59 3.98 -3.90
C ALA A 132 -1.81 3.16 -3.48
N ALA A 133 -2.95 3.39 -4.12
CA ALA A 133 -4.19 2.66 -3.84
C ALA A 133 -4.03 1.16 -4.08
N ARG A 134 -3.42 0.75 -5.20
CA ARG A 134 -3.12 -0.66 -5.48
C ARG A 134 -2.23 -1.28 -4.41
N LEU A 135 -1.13 -0.62 -4.07
CA LEU A 135 -0.15 -1.13 -3.10
C LEU A 135 -0.71 -1.21 -1.69
N ASP A 136 -1.54 -0.25 -1.29
CA ASP A 136 -2.23 -0.28 -0.01
C ASP A 136 -3.27 -1.41 0.05
N THR A 137 -4.06 -1.57 -1.02
CA THR A 137 -5.04 -2.66 -1.14
C THR A 137 -4.35 -4.02 -1.10
N LEU A 138 -3.22 -4.20 -1.79
CA LEU A 138 -2.45 -5.44 -1.77
C LEU A 138 -1.93 -5.82 -0.37
N GLN A 139 -1.54 -4.85 0.44
CA GLN A 139 -1.08 -5.10 1.81
C GLN A 139 -2.20 -5.61 2.73
N LYS A 140 -3.44 -5.20 2.46
CA LYS A 140 -4.63 -5.57 3.23
C LYS A 140 -5.32 -6.83 2.69
N ALA A 141 -5.15 -7.12 1.40
CA ALA A 141 -5.82 -8.21 0.71
C ALA A 141 -5.43 -9.60 1.22
N LEU A 142 -6.34 -10.56 1.07
CA LEU A 142 -6.02 -11.98 1.20
C LEU A 142 -5.23 -12.48 -0.02
N PRO A 143 -4.51 -13.63 0.07
CA PRO A 143 -3.72 -14.12 -1.05
C PRO A 143 -4.51 -14.30 -2.35
N GLU A 144 -5.72 -14.85 -2.31
CA GLU A 144 -6.58 -15.03 -3.50
C GLU A 144 -7.02 -13.69 -4.09
N VAL A 145 -7.43 -12.75 -3.24
CA VAL A 145 -7.80 -11.39 -3.62
C VAL A 145 -6.62 -10.64 -4.24
N ALA A 146 -5.42 -10.83 -3.70
CA ALA A 146 -4.21 -10.19 -4.22
C ALA A 146 -3.85 -10.68 -5.63
N GLU A 147 -4.11 -11.94 -5.97
CA GLU A 147 -3.89 -12.43 -7.34
C GLU A 147 -4.91 -11.83 -8.32
N ILE A 148 -6.17 -11.62 -7.90
CA ILE A 148 -7.16 -10.88 -8.70
C ILE A 148 -6.67 -9.45 -8.96
N LEU A 149 -6.21 -8.75 -7.91
CA LEU A 149 -5.68 -7.40 -8.04
C LEU A 149 -4.48 -7.38 -9.00
N ARG A 150 -3.51 -8.27 -8.84
CA ARG A 150 -2.31 -8.35 -9.72
C ARG A 150 -2.63 -8.65 -11.17
N ALA A 151 -3.74 -9.33 -11.46
CA ALA A 151 -4.18 -9.59 -12.83
C ALA A 151 -4.81 -8.36 -13.50
N LYS A 152 -5.25 -7.37 -12.73
CA LYS A 152 -5.85 -6.13 -13.23
C LYS A 152 -4.80 -5.04 -13.45
N PRO A 153 -4.94 -4.19 -14.48
CA PRO A 153 -4.10 -3.01 -14.62
C PRO A 153 -4.26 -2.08 -13.40
N VAL A 154 -3.20 -1.35 -13.07
CA VAL A 154 -3.26 -0.27 -12.07
C VAL A 154 -4.05 0.89 -12.67
N GLN A 155 -4.89 1.54 -11.87
CA GLN A 155 -5.65 2.69 -12.33
C GLN A 155 -4.73 3.88 -12.62
N ASP A 156 -4.93 4.56 -13.74
CA ASP A 156 -4.17 5.76 -14.11
C ASP A 156 -4.89 7.01 -13.56
N VAL A 157 -4.87 7.14 -12.24
CA VAL A 157 -5.51 8.25 -11.50
C VAL A 157 -4.44 8.98 -10.71
N VAL A 158 -4.36 10.29 -10.91
CA VAL A 158 -3.56 11.19 -10.06
C VAL A 158 -4.40 11.57 -8.86
N ALA A 159 -3.81 11.57 -7.67
CA ALA A 159 -4.48 12.01 -6.45
C ALA A 159 -5.06 13.42 -6.64
N GLU A 160 -6.32 13.61 -6.25
CA GLU A 160 -6.92 14.92 -6.17
C GLU A 160 -6.26 15.69 -5.01
N PRO A 161 -5.89 16.96 -5.20
CA PRO A 161 -5.53 17.78 -4.06
C PRO A 161 -6.77 17.89 -3.17
N ASP A 162 -6.66 17.47 -1.90
CA ASP A 162 -7.74 17.73 -0.96
C ASP A 162 -8.04 19.22 -1.00
N ALA A 163 -9.32 19.56 -1.09
CA ALA A 163 -9.77 20.92 -0.85
C ALA A 163 -9.27 21.26 0.55
N GLN A 164 -8.19 22.03 0.65
CA GLN A 164 -7.82 22.64 1.90
C GLN A 164 -9.06 23.41 2.32
N ASP A 165 -9.67 23.02 3.44
CA ASP A 165 -10.55 23.93 4.15
C ASP A 165 -9.66 25.12 4.52
N ASP A 166 -9.67 26.12 3.63
CA ASP A 166 -9.20 27.47 3.88
C ASP A 166 -10.13 28.03 4.97
N GLU A 167 -9.94 27.60 6.21
CA GLU A 167 -10.45 28.32 7.38
C GLU A 167 -9.69 29.65 7.47
N ASN A 168 -10.28 30.67 6.84
CA ASN A 168 -10.05 32.08 7.12
C ASN A 168 -10.82 32.52 8.37
#